data_AF-A0A363SY68-F1
#
_entry.id   AF-A0A363SY68-F1
#
_cell.length_a   1.000
_cell.length_b   1.000
_cell.length_c   1.000
_cell.angle_alpha   90.00
_cell.angle_beta   90.00
_cell.angle_gamma   90.00
#
_symmetry.space_group_name_H-M   'P 1'
#
loop_
_entity.id
_entity.type
_entity.pdbx_description
1 polymer ?
#
loop_
_entity_poly.entity_id
_entity_poly.type
_entity_poly.pdbx_seq_one_letter_code
_entity_poly.pdbx_strand_id
1 'polypeptide(L)'
;MKFKFGIIAILLIVVIAAVLAIYAWNTKPELVQTYPMGGDANAPATTGIRLVFSRPMVDQSVIERLKISPATSGGYTWDGTSLNFTPDQAWPSGEVVTVTLEAGSRGASWITFPMGGKTWSFTIGESMLAYLWPADKPADIYALTPSTGKITRYTHDMAVLDFSLSNDGLLIYFSASNAQEGADIYKIDRTKVESSGSDTYQPQQVLICGEAQCRYPVISADKQYLAYEYIQPEASVASGPAQIWMLNLASAEPSALGLEGHETVQPTWSSTGWLAYYDSTASGYEFIEISSMKRTLLSNLTGQPGEWSPAGNVYLAPEVYYYQAPENTERGTSQLRSYQVLGGTSEDISKSVIVEDTDGVYSPDGSMIAFARKFLDAAQWTLGRQLWIMNPDGSNAHAISDEPDYNHYDIAWSQDGTRLAYVRFDESRVFNPPELWMVNVDGSNPIQLVIGGYSPVWIP
;
A
#
# COMPACT_ATOMS: atom_id res chain seq x y z
N MET A 1 51.05 59.07 -22.49
CA MET A 1 50.98 58.00 -21.46
C MET A 1 49.54 57.59 -21.08
N LYS A 2 48.57 58.52 -20.98
CA LYS A 2 47.17 58.21 -20.62
C LYS A 2 46.41 57.29 -21.60
N PHE A 3 46.72 57.33 -22.90
CA PHE A 3 46.04 56.52 -23.93
C PHE A 3 46.40 55.02 -23.88
N LYS A 4 47.65 54.68 -23.51
CA LYS A 4 48.09 53.27 -23.36
C LYS A 4 47.50 52.61 -22.12
N PHE A 5 47.29 53.37 -21.04
CA PHE A 5 46.61 52.87 -19.83
C PHE A 5 45.12 52.57 -20.08
N GLY A 6 44.43 53.37 -20.89
CA GLY A 6 43.04 53.11 -21.28
C GLY A 6 42.87 51.82 -22.09
N ILE A 7 43.77 51.57 -23.05
CA ILE A 7 43.74 50.34 -23.87
C ILE A 7 44.05 49.09 -23.05
N ILE A 8 45.02 49.16 -22.12
CA ILE A 8 45.35 48.05 -21.22
C ILE A 8 44.18 47.76 -20.26
N ALA A 9 43.52 48.79 -19.73
CA ALA A 9 42.34 48.62 -18.88
C ALA A 9 41.17 47.97 -19.64
N ILE A 10 40.91 48.37 -20.89
CA ILE A 10 39.88 47.76 -21.74
C ILE A 10 40.20 46.30 -22.04
N LEU A 11 41.45 45.98 -22.42
CA LEU A 11 41.89 44.60 -22.65
C LEU A 11 41.74 43.73 -21.39
N LEU A 12 42.08 44.27 -20.21
CA LEU A 12 41.93 43.55 -18.94
C LEU A 12 40.45 43.25 -18.65
N ILE A 13 39.54 44.21 -18.91
CA ILE A 13 38.09 44.04 -18.75
C ILE A 13 37.56 42.97 -19.71
N VAL A 14 37.99 42.97 -20.97
CA VAL A 14 37.58 41.97 -21.96
C VAL A 14 38.07 40.57 -21.57
N VAL A 15 39.30 40.44 -21.09
CA VAL A 15 39.83 39.15 -20.62
C VAL A 15 39.10 38.68 -19.37
N ILE A 16 38.86 39.56 -18.39
CA ILE A 16 38.08 39.22 -17.19
C ILE A 16 36.66 38.80 -17.58
N ALA A 17 36.00 39.52 -18.49
CA ALA A 17 34.68 39.17 -18.98
C ALA A 17 34.66 37.82 -19.74
N ALA A 18 35.69 37.53 -20.54
CA ALA A 18 35.82 36.25 -21.23
C ALA A 18 36.07 35.09 -20.26
N VAL A 19 36.92 35.26 -19.25
CA VAL A 19 37.16 34.26 -18.20
C VAL A 19 35.89 34.05 -17.37
N LEU A 20 35.18 35.12 -17.00
CA LEU A 20 33.90 35.03 -16.30
C LEU A 20 32.83 34.37 -17.15
N ALA A 21 32.79 34.60 -18.47
CA ALA A 21 31.84 33.96 -19.39
C ALA A 21 32.14 32.47 -19.57
N ILE A 22 33.41 32.09 -19.73
CA ILE A 22 33.84 30.68 -19.81
C ILE A 22 33.56 29.97 -18.48
N TYR A 23 33.87 30.63 -17.36
CA TYR A 23 33.56 30.11 -16.03
C TYR A 23 32.05 29.96 -15.86
N ALA A 24 31.25 30.98 -16.19
CA ALA A 24 29.80 30.96 -16.11
C ALA A 24 29.16 29.89 -17.03
N TRP A 25 29.77 29.65 -18.20
CA TRP A 25 29.34 28.61 -19.13
C TRP A 25 29.60 27.21 -18.56
N ASN A 26 30.81 26.98 -18.05
CA ASN A 26 31.15 25.74 -17.34
C ASN A 26 30.39 25.59 -16.02
N THR A 27 29.87 26.69 -15.44
CA THR A 27 29.02 26.68 -14.25
C THR A 27 27.53 26.65 -14.54
N LYS A 28 27.12 26.54 -15.81
CA LYS A 28 25.70 26.40 -16.16
C LYS A 28 25.16 25.10 -15.54
N PRO A 29 24.04 25.15 -14.80
CA PRO A 29 23.37 23.95 -14.32
C PRO A 29 22.71 23.21 -15.47
N GLU A 30 22.73 21.89 -15.41
CA GLU A 30 22.01 21.01 -16.32
C GLU A 30 21.16 20.02 -15.54
N LEU A 31 20.04 19.64 -16.12
CA LEU A 31 19.22 18.52 -15.64
C LEU A 31 19.83 17.23 -16.18
N VAL A 32 20.45 16.45 -15.29
CA VAL A 32 21.24 15.25 -15.61
C VAL A 32 20.33 14.04 -15.71
N GLN A 33 19.37 13.93 -14.79
CA GLN A 33 18.47 12.77 -14.71
C GLN A 33 17.09 13.22 -14.24
N THR A 34 16.07 12.55 -14.75
CA THR A 34 14.70 12.64 -14.26
C THR A 34 14.21 11.27 -13.87
N TYR A 35 13.35 11.22 -12.87
CA TYR A 35 12.52 10.07 -12.57
C TYR A 35 11.09 10.56 -12.30
N PRO A 36 10.06 9.98 -12.93
CA PRO A 36 10.15 9.06 -14.06
C PRO A 36 10.88 9.67 -15.28
N MET A 37 11.42 8.81 -16.12
CA MET A 37 12.01 9.20 -17.40
C MET A 37 10.91 9.52 -18.42
N GLY A 38 11.27 10.32 -19.43
CA GLY A 38 10.35 10.65 -20.51
C GLY A 38 9.95 9.40 -21.29
N GLY A 39 8.65 9.12 -21.36
CA GLY A 39 8.08 7.96 -22.01
C GLY A 39 7.87 6.75 -21.10
N ASP A 40 8.22 6.84 -19.81
CA ASP A 40 7.88 5.78 -18.86
C ASP A 40 6.36 5.55 -18.84
N ALA A 41 5.97 4.28 -18.82
CA ALA A 41 4.58 3.85 -18.79
C ALA A 41 4.31 3.04 -17.53
N ASN A 42 3.04 2.98 -17.11
CA ASN A 42 2.58 2.21 -15.96
C ASN A 42 3.28 2.59 -14.65
N ALA A 43 3.60 3.88 -14.49
CA ALA A 43 4.08 4.40 -13.22
C ALA A 43 2.97 4.26 -12.16
N PRO A 44 3.30 3.85 -10.92
CA PRO A 44 2.34 3.83 -9.81
C PRO A 44 1.68 5.19 -9.61
N ALA A 45 0.41 5.23 -9.21
CA ALA A 45 -0.31 6.49 -9.01
C ALA A 45 0.31 7.38 -7.90
N THR A 46 1.14 6.84 -7.01
CA THR A 46 1.84 7.61 -5.96
C THR A 46 3.25 8.06 -6.36
N THR A 47 3.63 7.88 -7.63
CA THR A 47 5.00 8.15 -8.11
C THR A 47 5.42 9.61 -7.87
N GLY A 48 6.49 9.80 -7.10
CA GLY A 48 7.15 11.08 -6.94
C GLY A 48 8.00 11.47 -8.17
N ILE A 49 8.26 12.77 -8.33
CA ILE A 49 9.10 13.31 -9.41
C ILE A 49 10.46 13.71 -8.83
N ARG A 50 11.53 13.09 -9.32
CA ARG A 50 12.91 13.42 -8.96
C ARG A 50 13.62 14.09 -10.12
N LEU A 51 14.26 15.22 -9.83
CA LEU A 51 15.10 16.00 -10.74
C LEU A 51 16.53 16.03 -10.18
N VAL A 52 17.48 15.44 -10.91
CA VAL A 52 18.90 15.46 -10.53
C VAL A 52 19.64 16.49 -11.37
N PHE A 53 20.22 17.48 -10.70
CA PHE A 53 20.98 18.54 -11.35
C PHE A 53 22.48 18.27 -11.31
N SER A 54 23.21 18.86 -12.25
CA SER A 54 24.67 18.72 -12.33
C SER A 54 25.42 19.41 -11.17
N ARG A 55 24.71 20.18 -10.33
CA ARG A 55 25.24 21.03 -9.25
C ARG A 55 24.13 21.49 -8.30
N PRO A 56 24.46 22.03 -7.11
CA PRO A 56 23.48 22.62 -6.21
C PRO A 56 22.73 23.79 -6.85
N MET A 57 21.43 23.87 -6.59
CA MET A 57 20.50 24.83 -7.19
C MET A 57 20.01 25.84 -6.16
N VAL A 58 19.46 26.96 -6.63
CA VAL A 58 18.63 27.83 -5.79
C VAL A 58 17.22 27.25 -5.78
N ASP A 59 16.82 26.67 -4.65
CA ASP A 59 15.59 25.88 -4.49
C ASP A 59 14.36 26.57 -5.08
N GLN A 60 14.10 27.80 -4.61
CA GLN A 60 12.95 28.59 -5.03
C GLN A 60 12.94 28.86 -6.55
N SER A 61 14.11 28.99 -7.16
CA SER A 61 14.22 29.23 -8.61
C SER A 61 13.75 28.03 -9.44
N VAL A 62 13.88 26.82 -8.90
CA VAL A 62 13.43 25.58 -9.52
C VAL A 62 11.94 25.38 -9.25
N ILE A 63 11.52 25.47 -7.98
CA ILE A 63 10.13 25.21 -7.55
C ILE A 63 9.14 26.14 -8.27
N GLU A 64 9.42 27.44 -8.38
CA GLU A 64 8.53 28.39 -9.06
C GLU A 64 8.32 28.10 -10.56
N ARG A 65 9.30 27.40 -11.17
CA ARG A 65 9.36 27.08 -12.60
C ARG A 65 8.95 25.65 -12.91
N LEU A 66 8.75 24.82 -11.88
CA LEU A 66 8.24 23.47 -12.06
C LEU A 66 6.72 23.54 -12.22
N LYS A 67 6.25 23.09 -13.38
CA LYS A 67 4.83 22.96 -13.72
C LYS A 67 4.55 21.48 -13.97
N ILE A 68 3.50 20.97 -13.35
CA ILE A 68 3.08 19.57 -13.52
C ILE A 68 1.61 19.58 -13.94
N SER A 69 1.27 18.73 -14.91
CA SER A 69 -0.08 18.55 -15.42
C SER A 69 -0.39 17.06 -15.45
N PRO A 70 -1.53 16.58 -14.89
CA PRO A 70 -2.54 17.34 -14.15
C PRO A 70 -1.95 18.03 -12.92
N ALA A 71 -2.50 19.19 -12.57
CA ALA A 71 -1.99 19.99 -11.46
C ALA A 71 -2.34 19.29 -10.14
N THR A 72 -1.33 19.08 -9.29
CA THR A 72 -1.50 18.54 -7.94
C THR A 72 -0.60 19.31 -6.97
N SER A 73 -1.00 19.38 -5.71
CA SER A 73 -0.13 19.87 -4.64
C SER A 73 0.84 18.77 -4.20
N GLY A 74 1.91 19.16 -3.51
CA GLY A 74 2.90 18.21 -3.05
C GLY A 74 4.02 18.85 -2.26
N GLY A 75 4.75 18.00 -1.54
CA GLY A 75 5.96 18.36 -0.81
C GLY A 75 7.20 18.40 -1.70
N TYR A 76 8.10 19.33 -1.41
CA TYR A 76 9.41 19.43 -2.05
C TYR A 76 10.50 19.14 -1.03
N THR A 77 11.40 18.20 -1.34
CA THR A 77 12.57 17.91 -0.52
C THR A 77 13.83 17.97 -1.38
N TRP A 78 14.91 18.48 -0.80
CA TRP A 78 16.21 18.57 -1.45
C TRP A 78 17.20 17.61 -0.81
N ASP A 79 17.91 16.85 -1.64
CA ASP A 79 19.03 16.02 -1.25
C ASP A 79 20.23 16.36 -2.14
N GLY A 80 21.10 17.24 -1.64
CA GLY A 80 22.27 17.75 -2.34
C GLY A 80 21.93 18.47 -3.65
N THR A 81 22.01 17.75 -4.76
CA THR A 81 21.72 18.25 -6.12
C THR A 81 20.41 17.71 -6.69
N SER A 82 19.66 16.95 -5.89
CA SER A 82 18.38 16.37 -6.28
C SER A 82 17.23 17.11 -5.63
N LEU A 83 16.21 17.46 -6.43
CA LEU A 83 14.89 17.83 -5.94
C LEU A 83 13.96 16.62 -6.07
N ASN A 84 13.26 16.27 -4.99
CA ASN A 84 12.17 15.31 -5.01
C ASN A 84 10.86 16.05 -4.73
N PHE A 85 9.89 15.85 -5.62
CA PHE A 85 8.51 16.25 -5.44
C PHE A 85 7.67 15.02 -5.10
N THR A 86 6.95 15.07 -3.99
CA THR A 86 6.02 14.02 -3.58
C THR A 86 4.60 14.58 -3.67
N PRO A 87 3.73 14.02 -4.53
CA PRO A 87 2.36 14.53 -4.65
C PRO A 87 1.57 14.26 -3.36
N ASP A 88 0.70 15.19 -2.98
CA ASP A 88 -0.17 15.03 -1.79
C ASP A 88 -1.35 14.07 -2.07
N GLN A 89 -1.66 13.86 -3.35
CA GLN A 89 -2.76 13.02 -3.85
C GLN A 89 -2.24 12.13 -4.98
N ALA A 90 -2.78 10.91 -5.07
CA ALA A 90 -2.44 10.01 -6.15
C ALA A 90 -2.77 10.63 -7.52
N TRP A 91 -1.90 10.40 -8.50
CA TRP A 91 -2.15 10.80 -9.88
C TRP A 91 -3.38 10.06 -10.42
N PRO A 92 -4.20 10.70 -11.28
CA PRO A 92 -5.33 10.01 -11.88
C PRO A 92 -4.84 8.81 -12.71
N SER A 93 -5.54 7.69 -12.57
CA SER A 93 -5.19 6.45 -13.25
C SER A 93 -5.31 6.55 -14.77
N GLY A 94 -4.35 5.97 -15.50
CA GLY A 94 -4.31 5.98 -16.96
C GLY A 94 -4.00 7.33 -17.60
N GLU A 95 -3.84 8.40 -16.81
CA GLU A 95 -3.51 9.73 -17.31
C GLU A 95 -2.02 9.90 -17.61
N VAL A 96 -1.72 10.86 -18.49
CA VAL A 96 -0.34 11.26 -18.81
C VAL A 96 0.04 12.43 -17.91
N VAL A 97 1.06 12.22 -17.07
CA VAL A 97 1.67 13.29 -16.27
C VAL A 97 2.74 13.97 -17.10
N THR A 98 2.55 15.25 -17.39
CA THR A 98 3.53 16.10 -18.07
C THR A 98 4.23 17.00 -17.07
N VAL A 99 5.55 16.92 -17.02
CA VAL A 99 6.40 17.76 -16.18
C VAL A 99 7.14 18.74 -17.07
N THR A 100 7.01 20.02 -16.75
CA THR A 100 7.71 21.12 -17.42
C THR A 100 8.50 21.90 -16.39
N LEU A 101 9.82 21.90 -16.54
CA LEU A 101 10.69 22.84 -15.87
C LEU A 101 10.96 24.00 -16.82
N GLU A 102 10.35 25.14 -16.56
CA GLU A 102 10.51 26.33 -17.39
C GLU A 102 11.95 26.85 -17.37
N ALA A 103 12.34 27.56 -18.43
CA ALA A 103 13.66 28.19 -18.48
C ALA A 103 13.85 29.19 -17.33
N GLY A 104 15.07 29.29 -16.80
CA GLY A 104 15.41 30.29 -15.79
C GLY A 104 15.89 29.78 -14.43
N SER A 105 15.86 28.46 -14.19
CA SER A 105 16.41 27.88 -12.95
C SER A 105 17.91 28.15 -12.83
N ARG A 106 18.39 28.44 -11.61
CA ARG A 106 19.76 28.92 -11.37
C ARG A 106 20.50 28.02 -10.40
N GLY A 107 21.81 27.89 -10.61
CA GLY A 107 22.69 27.23 -9.66
C GLY A 107 22.95 28.11 -8.43
N ALA A 108 23.25 27.50 -7.29
CA ALA A 108 23.48 28.20 -6.01
C ALA A 108 24.76 29.07 -5.98
N SER A 109 25.55 29.10 -7.06
CA SER A 109 26.76 29.92 -7.14
C SER A 109 26.46 31.38 -7.45
N TRP A 110 27.36 32.28 -7.03
CA TRP A 110 27.25 33.73 -7.21
C TRP A 110 27.24 34.19 -8.68
N ILE A 111 27.79 33.40 -9.61
CA ILE A 111 27.69 33.61 -11.06
C ILE A 111 27.23 32.30 -11.72
N THR A 112 25.98 32.26 -12.18
CA THR A 112 25.45 31.16 -13.00
C THR A 112 24.57 31.71 -14.12
N PHE A 113 24.64 31.07 -15.29
CA PHE A 113 23.64 31.28 -16.33
C PHE A 113 22.37 30.47 -16.00
N PRO A 114 21.18 31.01 -16.32
CA PRO A 114 19.95 30.25 -16.18
C PRO A 114 19.97 29.01 -17.08
N MET A 115 19.36 27.94 -16.57
CA MET A 115 19.12 26.72 -17.34
C MET A 115 18.06 26.96 -18.42
N GLY A 116 18.17 26.22 -19.53
CA GLY A 116 17.09 26.12 -20.51
C GLY A 116 15.93 25.29 -19.97
N GLY A 117 14.74 25.46 -20.55
CA GLY A 117 13.57 24.68 -20.15
C GLY A 117 13.68 23.22 -20.57
N LYS A 118 12.98 22.35 -19.85
CA LYS A 118 12.86 20.91 -20.12
C LYS A 118 11.42 20.48 -19.92
N THR A 119 10.91 19.65 -20.83
CA THR A 119 9.58 19.04 -20.72
C THR A 119 9.70 17.57 -21.04
N TRP A 120 9.06 16.74 -20.24
CA TRP A 120 8.89 15.31 -20.47
C TRP A 120 7.56 14.86 -19.88
N SER A 121 7.15 13.64 -20.21
CA SER A 121 5.92 13.04 -19.72
C SER A 121 6.11 11.57 -19.42
N PHE A 122 5.27 11.05 -18.54
CA PHE A 122 5.15 9.63 -18.22
C PHE A 122 3.67 9.30 -18.03
N THR A 123 3.32 8.01 -18.11
CA THR A 123 1.92 7.55 -18.03
C THR A 123 1.71 6.79 -16.73
N ILE A 124 0.62 7.09 -16.03
CA ILE A 124 0.20 6.37 -14.83
C ILE A 124 -0.48 5.07 -15.24
N GLY A 125 -0.24 4.00 -14.47
CA GLY A 125 -0.90 2.72 -14.68
C GLY A 125 -2.42 2.80 -14.61
N GLU A 126 -3.09 1.90 -15.32
CA GLU A 126 -4.51 1.65 -15.10
C GLU A 126 -4.70 0.99 -13.72
N SER A 127 -5.66 1.50 -12.97
CA SER A 127 -6.02 0.97 -11.65
C SER A 127 -6.75 -0.35 -11.88
N MET A 128 -6.22 -1.38 -11.25
CA MET A 128 -6.74 -2.73 -11.36
C MET A 128 -7.13 -3.25 -10.00
N LEU A 129 -8.16 -4.09 -9.98
CA LEU A 129 -8.55 -4.84 -8.80
C LEU A 129 -8.01 -6.26 -8.94
N ALA A 130 -6.98 -6.59 -8.16
CA ALA A 130 -6.49 -7.96 -8.04
C ALA A 130 -7.41 -8.79 -7.13
N TYR A 131 -7.58 -10.07 -7.41
CA TYR A 131 -8.40 -10.99 -6.61
C TYR A 131 -8.01 -12.45 -6.86
N LEU A 132 -8.42 -13.33 -5.95
CA LEU A 132 -8.34 -14.78 -6.11
C LEU A 132 -9.62 -15.32 -6.76
N TRP A 133 -9.45 -16.25 -7.69
CA TRP A 133 -10.56 -16.95 -8.35
C TRP A 133 -10.11 -18.31 -8.92
N PRO A 134 -10.99 -19.33 -8.96
CA PRO A 134 -12.33 -19.37 -8.36
C PRO A 134 -12.29 -19.80 -6.89
N ALA A 135 -13.32 -19.43 -6.11
CA ALA A 135 -13.43 -19.78 -4.69
C ALA A 135 -13.74 -21.27 -4.41
N ASP A 136 -14.22 -22.03 -5.41
CA ASP A 136 -14.66 -23.42 -5.24
C ASP A 136 -13.63 -24.46 -5.69
N LYS A 137 -12.48 -24.02 -6.21
CA LYS A 137 -11.39 -24.86 -6.74
C LYS A 137 -10.04 -24.21 -6.40
N PRO A 138 -8.90 -24.85 -6.70
CA PRO A 138 -7.60 -24.18 -6.59
C PRO A 138 -7.61 -22.85 -7.33
N ALA A 139 -7.35 -21.78 -6.60
CA ALA A 139 -7.45 -20.42 -7.11
C ALA A 139 -6.14 -19.97 -7.78
N ASP A 140 -6.27 -18.93 -8.59
CA ASP A 140 -5.19 -18.16 -9.18
C ASP A 140 -5.43 -16.66 -8.98
N ILE A 141 -4.39 -15.88 -9.20
CA ILE A 141 -4.43 -14.42 -9.12
C ILE A 141 -4.89 -13.85 -10.46
N TYR A 142 -5.98 -13.09 -10.42
CA TYR A 142 -6.49 -12.31 -11.53
C TYR A 142 -6.46 -10.83 -11.17
N ALA A 143 -6.50 -9.98 -12.19
CA ALA A 143 -6.72 -8.55 -12.03
C ALA A 143 -7.68 -8.03 -13.10
N LEU A 144 -8.69 -7.29 -12.65
CA LEU A 144 -9.70 -6.64 -13.49
C LEU A 144 -9.42 -5.14 -13.55
N THR A 145 -9.35 -4.55 -14.74
CA THR A 145 -9.40 -3.10 -14.91
C THR A 145 -10.87 -2.67 -14.95
N PRO A 146 -11.42 -1.99 -13.92
CA PRO A 146 -12.85 -1.72 -13.86
C PRO A 146 -13.36 -0.76 -14.94
N SER A 147 -12.51 0.14 -15.44
CA SER A 147 -12.88 1.10 -16.49
C SER A 147 -13.06 0.48 -17.87
N THR A 148 -12.36 -0.63 -18.15
CA THR A 148 -12.36 -1.28 -19.48
C THR A 148 -12.95 -2.68 -19.47
N GLY A 149 -13.10 -3.29 -18.29
CA GLY A 149 -13.49 -4.71 -18.14
C GLY A 149 -12.37 -5.69 -18.53
N LYS A 150 -11.15 -5.21 -18.80
CA LYS A 150 -10.02 -6.06 -19.16
C LYS A 150 -9.60 -6.92 -17.98
N ILE A 151 -9.43 -8.21 -18.19
CA ILE A 151 -8.94 -9.15 -17.19
C ILE A 151 -7.53 -9.62 -17.56
N THR A 152 -6.64 -9.64 -16.57
CA THR A 152 -5.29 -10.21 -16.66
C THR A 152 -5.19 -11.36 -15.66
N ARG A 153 -4.76 -12.54 -16.11
CA ARG A 153 -4.45 -13.69 -15.24
C ARG A 153 -2.95 -13.69 -14.96
N TYR A 154 -2.56 -13.61 -13.69
CA TYR A 154 -1.16 -13.50 -13.27
C TYR A 154 -0.53 -14.86 -12.89
N THR A 155 -1.35 -15.83 -12.48
CA THR A 155 -0.89 -17.20 -12.19
C THR A 155 -1.77 -18.22 -12.89
N HIS A 156 -1.21 -19.39 -13.19
CA HIS A 156 -1.90 -20.44 -13.93
C HIS A 156 -1.74 -21.79 -13.24
N ASP A 157 -2.85 -22.28 -12.70
CA ASP A 157 -2.99 -23.59 -12.08
C ASP A 157 -2.02 -23.78 -10.90
N MET A 158 -1.77 -22.70 -10.16
CA MET A 158 -0.79 -22.69 -9.06
C MET A 158 -1.39 -22.99 -7.68
N ALA A 159 -2.71 -23.09 -7.56
CA ALA A 159 -3.36 -23.31 -6.26
C ALA A 159 -2.94 -22.27 -5.21
N VAL A 160 -3.08 -21.00 -5.58
CA VAL A 160 -2.72 -19.84 -4.76
C VAL A 160 -3.62 -19.79 -3.52
N LEU A 161 -3.00 -19.60 -2.36
CA LEU A 161 -3.69 -19.59 -1.06
C LEU A 161 -3.95 -18.16 -0.57
N ASP A 162 -2.97 -17.28 -0.74
CA ASP A 162 -3.02 -15.87 -0.35
C ASP A 162 -2.00 -15.06 -1.17
N PHE A 163 -2.20 -13.74 -1.23
CA PHE A 163 -1.28 -12.82 -1.89
C PHE A 163 -1.27 -11.44 -1.22
N SER A 164 -0.20 -10.69 -1.44
CA SER A 164 -0.05 -9.29 -1.05
C SER A 164 0.71 -8.50 -2.13
N LEU A 165 0.60 -7.17 -2.06
CA LEU A 165 1.30 -6.25 -2.94
C LEU A 165 2.42 -5.52 -2.21
N SER A 166 3.47 -5.13 -2.93
CA SER A 166 4.34 -4.05 -2.46
C SER A 166 3.59 -2.72 -2.45
N ASN A 167 4.03 -1.76 -1.63
CA ASN A 167 3.37 -0.43 -1.50
C ASN A 167 3.22 0.34 -2.81
N ASP A 168 4.08 0.08 -3.80
CA ASP A 168 4.02 0.67 -5.14
C ASP A 168 3.25 -0.19 -6.16
N GLY A 169 2.67 -1.30 -5.72
CA GLY A 169 1.88 -2.21 -6.54
C GLY A 169 2.68 -3.01 -7.58
N LEU A 170 4.00 -2.83 -7.68
CA LEU A 170 4.81 -3.43 -8.76
C LEU A 170 5.11 -4.91 -8.55
N LEU A 171 5.17 -5.35 -7.28
CA LEU A 171 5.43 -6.73 -6.91
C LEU A 171 4.19 -7.34 -6.27
N ILE A 172 3.88 -8.58 -6.68
CA ILE A 172 2.91 -9.43 -6.00
C ILE A 172 3.68 -10.56 -5.33
N TYR A 173 3.55 -10.72 -4.02
CA TYR A 173 4.02 -11.90 -3.30
C TYR A 173 2.82 -12.79 -2.99
N PHE A 174 2.98 -14.09 -3.13
CA PHE A 174 1.88 -15.03 -2.89
C PHE A 174 2.40 -16.37 -2.42
N SER A 175 1.55 -17.11 -1.70
CA SER A 175 1.80 -18.49 -1.36
C SER A 175 0.97 -19.41 -2.26
N ALA A 176 1.53 -20.58 -2.59
CA ALA A 176 0.90 -21.58 -3.44
C ALA A 176 1.19 -22.99 -2.93
N SER A 177 0.18 -23.86 -3.02
CA SER A 177 0.33 -25.25 -2.58
C SER A 177 1.37 -25.99 -3.43
N ASN A 178 2.21 -26.79 -2.79
CA ASN A 178 3.27 -27.54 -3.46
C ASN A 178 2.96 -29.06 -3.49
N ALA A 179 3.79 -29.83 -4.18
CA ALA A 179 3.59 -31.27 -4.35
C ALA A 179 3.79 -32.11 -3.07
N GLN A 180 4.29 -31.51 -1.99
CA GLN A 180 4.52 -32.14 -0.68
C GLN A 180 3.40 -31.80 0.32
N GLU A 181 2.26 -31.28 -0.17
CA GLU A 181 1.17 -30.80 0.69
C GLU A 181 1.59 -29.65 1.62
N GLY A 182 2.71 -28.99 1.33
CA GLY A 182 3.14 -27.72 1.92
C GLY A 182 2.73 -26.53 1.06
N ALA A 183 3.25 -25.34 1.38
CA ALA A 183 3.06 -24.14 0.58
C ALA A 183 4.37 -23.35 0.44
N ASP A 184 4.71 -22.99 -0.79
CA ASP A 184 5.91 -22.23 -1.13
C ASP A 184 5.56 -20.75 -1.41
N ILE A 185 6.53 -19.85 -1.27
CA ILE A 185 6.34 -18.43 -1.56
C ILE A 185 6.92 -18.08 -2.93
N TYR A 186 6.16 -17.32 -3.70
CA TYR A 186 6.50 -16.84 -5.03
C TYR A 186 6.36 -15.33 -5.12
N LYS A 187 6.92 -14.77 -6.20
CA LYS A 187 6.85 -13.35 -6.55
C LYS A 187 6.57 -13.16 -8.03
N ILE A 188 5.71 -12.17 -8.32
CA ILE A 188 5.44 -11.65 -9.65
C ILE A 188 5.99 -10.23 -9.72
N ASP A 189 6.78 -9.96 -10.75
CA ASP A 189 7.21 -8.62 -11.14
C ASP A 189 6.34 -8.16 -12.31
N ARG A 190 5.36 -7.30 -12.02
CA ARG A 190 4.34 -6.90 -12.99
C ARG A 190 4.92 -6.18 -14.21
N THR A 191 6.04 -5.48 -14.04
CA THR A 191 6.74 -4.81 -15.15
C THR A 191 7.27 -5.81 -16.19
N LYS A 192 7.52 -7.06 -15.78
CA LYS A 192 7.97 -8.14 -16.66
C LYS A 192 6.80 -8.92 -17.28
N VAL A 193 5.67 -8.99 -16.59
CA VAL A 193 4.44 -9.62 -17.13
C VAL A 193 3.98 -8.89 -18.38
N GLU A 194 3.96 -7.56 -18.35
CA GLU A 194 3.51 -6.73 -19.47
C GLU A 194 4.42 -6.87 -20.71
N SER A 195 5.73 -7.03 -20.51
CA SER A 195 6.70 -7.16 -21.60
C SER A 195 6.76 -8.57 -22.21
N SER A 196 6.45 -9.61 -21.44
CA SER A 196 6.45 -11.01 -21.90
C SER A 196 5.07 -11.53 -22.33
N GLY A 197 3.99 -10.87 -21.88
CA GLY A 197 2.62 -11.35 -22.02
C GLY A 197 2.26 -12.33 -20.89
N SER A 198 1.08 -12.16 -20.31
CA SER A 198 0.65 -12.83 -19.08
C SER A 198 0.73 -14.36 -19.14
N ASP A 199 0.41 -14.97 -20.28
CA ASP A 199 0.36 -16.42 -20.41
C ASP A 199 1.73 -17.11 -20.50
N THR A 200 2.80 -16.34 -20.69
CA THR A 200 4.18 -16.89 -20.78
C THR A 200 5.03 -16.56 -19.56
N TYR A 201 4.61 -15.60 -18.75
CA TYR A 201 5.32 -15.21 -17.56
C TYR A 201 5.26 -16.33 -16.51
N GLN A 202 6.41 -16.66 -15.94
CA GLN A 202 6.51 -17.65 -14.86
C GLN A 202 6.86 -16.91 -13.57
N PRO A 203 6.02 -17.01 -12.52
CA PRO A 203 6.34 -16.47 -11.21
C PRO A 203 7.68 -16.98 -10.68
N GLN A 204 8.43 -16.08 -10.04
CA GLN A 204 9.72 -16.41 -9.44
C GLN A 204 9.49 -17.08 -8.08
N GLN A 205 10.00 -18.29 -7.87
CA GLN A 205 10.03 -18.92 -6.55
C GLN A 205 11.00 -18.15 -5.63
N VAL A 206 10.49 -17.71 -4.48
CA VAL A 206 11.22 -16.91 -3.49
C VAL A 206 11.71 -17.79 -2.34
N LEU A 207 10.84 -18.68 -1.85
CA LEU A 207 11.15 -19.58 -0.73
C LEU A 207 10.50 -20.94 -0.95
N ILE A 208 11.28 -22.00 -0.71
CA ILE A 208 10.82 -23.40 -0.73
C ILE A 208 10.65 -23.86 0.72
N CYS A 209 9.45 -24.33 1.05
CA CYS A 209 9.10 -24.69 2.43
C CYS A 209 8.91 -26.20 2.64
N GLY A 210 8.96 -27.00 1.56
CA GLY A 210 8.85 -28.46 1.67
C GLY A 210 7.46 -28.86 2.16
N GLU A 211 7.39 -29.65 3.23
CA GLU A 211 6.12 -30.05 3.86
C GLU A 211 5.53 -28.93 4.74
N ALA A 212 6.28 -27.87 5.04
CA ALA A 212 5.77 -26.74 5.80
C ALA A 212 4.86 -25.85 4.95
N GLN A 213 3.88 -25.21 5.60
CA GLN A 213 3.00 -24.23 5.00
C GLN A 213 3.56 -22.83 5.24
N CYS A 214 4.12 -22.21 4.20
CA CYS A 214 4.49 -20.79 4.22
C CYS A 214 3.38 -19.95 3.63
N ARG A 215 2.76 -19.08 4.43
CA ARG A 215 1.53 -18.35 4.09
C ARG A 215 1.61 -16.87 4.43
N TYR A 216 0.68 -16.09 3.88
CA TYR A 216 0.53 -14.64 4.09
C TYR A 216 1.84 -13.86 3.96
N PRO A 217 2.57 -13.97 2.83
CA PRO A 217 3.81 -13.23 2.64
C PRO A 217 3.51 -11.74 2.52
N VAL A 218 4.14 -10.90 3.33
CA VAL A 218 4.02 -9.43 3.30
C VAL A 218 5.39 -8.77 3.29
N ILE A 219 5.60 -7.87 2.32
CA ILE A 219 6.89 -7.20 2.11
C ILE A 219 6.99 -5.89 2.88
N SER A 220 8.16 -5.63 3.47
CA SER A 220 8.47 -4.37 4.11
C SER A 220 8.48 -3.20 3.11
N ALA A 221 8.18 -1.99 3.57
CA ALA A 221 8.13 -0.80 2.71
C ALA A 221 9.46 -0.50 1.99
N ASP A 222 10.59 -0.83 2.60
CA ASP A 222 11.95 -0.70 2.04
C ASP A 222 12.37 -1.89 1.14
N LYS A 223 11.48 -2.89 0.99
CA LYS A 223 11.66 -4.11 0.21
C LYS A 223 12.87 -4.96 0.61
N GLN A 224 13.32 -4.85 1.85
CA GLN A 224 14.45 -5.64 2.37
C GLN A 224 14.00 -6.96 3.01
N TYR A 225 12.80 -6.99 3.59
CA TYR A 225 12.31 -8.11 4.37
C TYR A 225 10.95 -8.58 3.88
N LEU A 226 10.74 -9.89 3.93
CA LEU A 226 9.44 -10.53 3.71
C LEU A 226 9.05 -11.25 4.99
N ALA A 227 7.98 -10.80 5.65
CA ALA A 227 7.39 -11.52 6.79
C ALA A 227 6.33 -12.50 6.28
N TYR A 228 6.19 -13.65 6.93
CA TYR A 228 5.25 -14.69 6.53
C TYR A 228 4.94 -15.60 7.73
N GLU A 229 3.82 -16.31 7.66
CA GLU A 229 3.52 -17.40 8.57
C GLU A 229 4.24 -18.66 8.13
N TYR A 230 4.92 -19.32 9.06
CA TYR A 230 5.54 -20.63 8.88
C TYR A 230 4.84 -21.64 9.78
N ILE A 231 4.29 -22.69 9.18
CA ILE A 231 3.56 -23.72 9.90
C ILE A 231 4.17 -25.08 9.59
N GLN A 232 4.78 -25.69 10.59
CA GLN A 232 5.36 -27.02 10.47
C GLN A 232 4.26 -28.08 10.68
N PRO A 233 4.16 -29.11 9.83
CA PRO A 233 3.31 -30.27 10.14
C PRO A 233 3.81 -31.00 11.39
N GLU A 234 2.89 -31.41 12.25
CA GLU A 234 3.20 -32.20 13.46
C GLU A 234 2.72 -33.64 13.33
N ALA A 235 3.40 -34.57 14.00
CA ALA A 235 3.12 -36.01 13.86
C ALA A 235 1.70 -36.44 14.31
N SER A 236 0.99 -35.60 15.08
CA SER A 236 -0.33 -35.92 15.66
C SER A 236 -1.48 -35.02 15.20
N VAL A 237 -1.19 -33.92 14.52
CA VAL A 237 -2.17 -32.96 13.99
C VAL A 237 -1.70 -32.47 12.63
N ALA A 238 -2.64 -32.32 11.69
CA ALA A 238 -2.34 -31.99 10.29
C ALA A 238 -1.59 -30.66 10.09
N SER A 239 -1.56 -29.78 11.10
CA SER A 239 -0.85 -28.50 11.09
C SER A 239 -0.45 -28.15 12.53
N GLY A 240 0.82 -27.83 12.77
CA GLY A 240 1.30 -27.28 14.04
C GLY A 240 0.90 -25.82 14.25
N PRO A 241 1.31 -25.18 15.35
CA PRO A 241 1.07 -23.75 15.57
C PRO A 241 1.83 -22.90 14.56
N ALA A 242 1.19 -21.87 14.03
CA ALA A 242 1.83 -20.92 13.13
C ALA A 242 2.84 -20.05 13.87
N GLN A 243 3.94 -19.70 13.20
CA GLN A 243 4.91 -18.73 13.70
C GLN A 243 5.24 -17.69 12.65
N ILE A 244 5.38 -16.42 13.05
CA ILE A 244 5.90 -15.39 12.14
C ILE A 244 7.39 -15.59 11.94
N TRP A 245 7.76 -15.73 10.68
CA TRP A 245 9.13 -15.78 10.19
C TRP A 245 9.40 -14.59 9.29
N MET A 246 10.68 -14.26 9.16
CA MET A 246 11.17 -13.16 8.34
C MET A 246 12.27 -13.68 7.42
N LEU A 247 12.17 -13.37 6.14
CA LEU A 247 13.16 -13.65 5.12
C LEU A 247 13.88 -12.35 4.76
N ASN A 248 15.21 -12.33 4.92
CA ASN A 248 16.03 -11.27 4.34
C ASN A 248 16.18 -11.52 2.83
N LEU A 249 15.69 -10.59 2.01
CA LEU A 249 15.64 -10.77 0.55
C LEU A 249 17.01 -10.64 -0.12
N ALA A 250 18.02 -10.08 0.55
CA ALA A 250 19.37 -9.95 0.03
C ALA A 250 20.23 -11.19 0.31
N SER A 251 20.15 -11.75 1.53
CA SER A 251 20.89 -12.96 1.90
C SER A 251 20.13 -14.26 1.59
N ALA A 252 18.81 -14.18 1.37
CA ALA A 252 17.90 -15.32 1.28
C ALA A 252 17.90 -16.20 2.54
N GLU A 253 18.14 -15.60 3.71
CA GLU A 253 18.15 -16.29 5.00
C GLU A 253 16.82 -16.09 5.74
N PRO A 254 16.08 -17.17 6.04
CA PRO A 254 14.88 -17.12 6.88
C PRO A 254 15.24 -17.20 8.37
N SER A 255 14.50 -16.47 9.20
CA SER A 255 14.64 -16.49 10.66
C SER A 255 13.29 -16.34 11.36
N ALA A 256 13.07 -17.11 12.43
CA ALA A 256 11.88 -16.97 13.26
C ALA A 256 11.87 -15.62 14.00
N LEU A 257 10.69 -14.98 14.07
CA LEU A 257 10.50 -13.68 14.72
C LEU A 257 9.62 -13.76 15.98
N GLY A 258 8.63 -14.66 15.97
CA GLY A 258 7.81 -14.95 17.14
C GLY A 258 8.61 -15.52 18.31
N LEU A 259 8.07 -15.40 19.53
CA LEU A 259 8.68 -16.01 20.71
C LEU A 259 8.56 -17.54 20.64
N GLU A 260 9.55 -18.25 21.20
CA GLU A 260 9.54 -19.71 21.21
C GLU A 260 8.32 -20.25 21.96
N GLY A 261 7.58 -21.18 21.34
CA GLY A 261 6.35 -21.76 21.89
C GLY A 261 5.10 -20.90 21.76
N HIS A 262 5.20 -19.71 21.17
CA HIS A 262 4.05 -18.86 20.88
C HIS A 262 3.51 -19.14 19.48
N GLU A 263 2.19 -19.14 19.37
CA GLU A 263 1.48 -19.18 18.09
C GLU A 263 1.18 -17.75 17.61
N THR A 264 1.79 -17.36 16.49
CA THR A 264 1.78 -16.00 15.95
C THR A 264 1.38 -15.99 14.47
N VAL A 265 0.46 -15.08 14.11
CA VAL A 265 -0.24 -15.06 12.82
C VAL A 265 -0.47 -13.63 12.30
N GLN A 266 -0.88 -13.52 11.04
CA GLN A 266 -1.37 -12.30 10.38
C GLN A 266 -0.34 -11.15 10.39
N PRO A 267 0.84 -11.32 9.78
CA PRO A 267 1.84 -10.26 9.74
C PRO A 267 1.37 -9.10 8.85
N THR A 268 1.55 -7.86 9.32
CA THR A 268 1.25 -6.64 8.53
C THR A 268 2.29 -5.55 8.77
N TRP A 269 2.69 -4.86 7.71
CA TRP A 269 3.71 -3.80 7.78
C TRP A 269 3.10 -2.41 7.81
N SER A 270 3.62 -1.58 8.70
CA SER A 270 3.47 -0.14 8.70
C SER A 270 4.35 0.51 7.62
N SER A 271 3.89 1.64 7.08
CA SER A 271 4.70 2.51 6.21
C SER A 271 5.95 3.07 6.89
N THR A 272 6.03 3.01 8.23
CA THR A 272 7.18 3.47 9.03
C THR A 272 8.15 2.36 9.43
N GLY A 273 7.93 1.12 8.98
CA GLY A 273 8.84 -0.01 9.23
C GLY A 273 8.56 -0.82 10.51
N TRP A 274 7.43 -0.58 11.16
CA TRP A 274 6.90 -1.47 12.20
C TRP A 274 6.21 -2.67 11.57
N LEU A 275 6.41 -3.85 12.14
CA LEU A 275 5.63 -5.04 11.83
C LEU A 275 4.65 -5.31 13.00
N ALA A 276 3.39 -5.54 12.67
CA ALA A 276 2.39 -6.07 13.59
C ALA A 276 2.11 -7.54 13.28
N TYR A 277 1.82 -8.35 14.29
CA TYR A 277 1.23 -9.67 14.15
C TYR A 277 0.47 -10.02 15.43
N TYR A 278 -0.50 -10.91 15.32
CA TYR A 278 -1.25 -11.39 16.47
C TYR A 278 -0.52 -12.54 17.15
N ASP A 279 -0.39 -12.46 18.47
CA ASP A 279 0.09 -13.55 19.32
C ASP A 279 -1.09 -14.11 20.12
N SER A 280 -1.55 -15.28 19.71
CA SER A 280 -2.69 -15.96 20.32
C SER A 280 -2.37 -16.48 21.72
N THR A 281 -1.10 -16.82 21.98
CA THR A 281 -0.63 -17.31 23.27
C THR A 281 -0.60 -16.17 24.30
N ALA A 282 -0.23 -14.96 23.87
CA ALA A 282 -0.22 -13.76 24.69
C ALA A 282 -1.56 -13.00 24.68
N SER A 283 -2.49 -13.37 23.80
CA SER A 283 -3.77 -12.68 23.57
C SER A 283 -3.59 -11.17 23.30
N GLY A 284 -2.82 -10.86 22.26
CA GLY A 284 -2.60 -9.48 21.85
C GLY A 284 -1.77 -9.32 20.59
N TYR A 285 -1.72 -8.10 20.09
CA TYR A 285 -0.85 -7.72 18.97
C TYR A 285 0.54 -7.39 19.46
N GLU A 286 1.53 -8.11 18.93
CA GLU A 286 2.93 -7.71 19.03
C GLU A 286 3.27 -6.73 17.91
N PHE A 287 3.91 -5.63 18.29
CA PHE A 287 4.45 -4.62 17.40
C PHE A 287 5.96 -4.61 17.55
N ILE A 288 6.68 -4.80 16.45
CA ILE A 288 8.14 -4.84 16.44
C ILE A 288 8.72 -3.87 15.41
N GLU A 289 9.67 -3.05 15.85
CA GLU A 289 10.50 -2.22 14.99
C GLU A 289 11.76 -3.00 14.60
N ILE A 290 11.85 -3.46 13.36
CA ILE A 290 12.91 -4.41 12.94
C ILE A 290 14.33 -3.83 13.04
N SER A 291 14.48 -2.52 12.84
CA SER A 291 15.79 -1.86 12.93
C SER A 291 16.38 -1.86 14.35
N SER A 292 15.53 -1.78 15.37
CA SER A 292 15.92 -1.70 16.78
C SER A 292 15.60 -2.97 17.58
N MET A 293 14.78 -3.85 16.99
CA MET A 293 14.13 -5.00 17.63
C MET A 293 13.30 -4.64 18.87
N LYS A 294 12.87 -3.38 18.98
CA LYS A 294 11.98 -2.93 20.05
C LYS A 294 10.59 -3.54 19.87
N ARG A 295 10.04 -4.11 20.95
CA ARG A 295 8.72 -4.74 20.98
C ARG A 295 7.74 -4.00 21.89
N THR A 296 6.48 -4.00 21.51
CA THR A 296 5.32 -3.58 22.33
C THR A 296 4.21 -4.60 22.13
N LEU A 297 3.59 -5.07 23.22
CA LEU A 297 2.40 -5.93 23.17
C LEU A 297 1.18 -5.12 23.61
N LEU A 298 0.11 -5.13 22.82
CA LEU A 298 -1.17 -4.56 23.19
C LEU A 298 -2.24 -5.64 23.18
N SER A 299 -2.94 -5.79 24.30
CA SER A 299 -3.94 -6.84 24.48
C SER A 299 -5.08 -6.73 23.48
N ASN A 300 -5.49 -7.89 22.97
CA ASN A 300 -6.63 -8.06 22.11
C ASN A 300 -7.12 -9.52 22.19
N LEU A 301 -8.40 -9.73 22.45
CA LEU A 301 -8.95 -11.07 22.66
C LEU A 301 -9.60 -11.67 21.40
N THR A 302 -9.80 -10.90 20.34
CA THR A 302 -10.45 -11.40 19.12
C THR A 302 -9.46 -12.09 18.19
N GLY A 303 -8.24 -11.55 18.06
CA GLY A 303 -7.26 -12.00 17.08
C GLY A 303 -7.70 -11.85 15.63
N GLN A 304 -8.68 -10.98 15.37
CA GLN A 304 -9.15 -10.69 14.01
C GLN A 304 -8.22 -9.73 13.28
N PRO A 305 -7.90 -9.95 11.99
CA PRO A 305 -6.95 -9.13 11.23
C PRO A 305 -7.13 -7.63 11.45
N GLY A 306 -6.00 -6.93 11.60
CA GLY A 306 -5.97 -5.48 11.74
C GLY A 306 -5.25 -4.80 10.58
N GLU A 307 -5.42 -3.49 10.52
CA GLU A 307 -4.92 -2.64 9.43
C GLU A 307 -4.12 -1.47 10.00
N TRP A 308 -2.99 -1.14 9.37
CA TRP A 308 -2.24 0.06 9.71
C TRP A 308 -2.89 1.31 9.10
N SER A 309 -2.87 2.42 9.83
CA SER A 309 -3.16 3.72 9.21
C SER A 309 -2.16 4.00 8.08
N PRO A 310 -2.52 4.77 7.04
CA PRO A 310 -1.59 5.11 5.96
C PRO A 310 -0.31 5.81 6.47
N ALA A 311 -0.44 6.60 7.54
CA ALA A 311 0.67 7.25 8.23
C ALA A 311 1.54 6.27 9.06
N GLY A 312 1.09 5.03 9.26
CA GLY A 312 1.84 3.95 9.88
C GLY A 312 1.99 4.04 11.40
N ASN A 313 1.22 4.89 12.06
CA ASN A 313 1.35 5.19 13.49
C ASN A 313 0.19 4.64 14.35
N VAL A 314 -0.91 4.23 13.73
CA VAL A 314 -2.09 3.66 14.38
C VAL A 314 -2.36 2.29 13.77
N TYR A 315 -2.70 1.32 14.61
CA TYR A 315 -3.19 0.03 14.18
C TYR A 315 -4.66 -0.10 14.52
N LEU A 316 -5.49 -0.50 13.57
CA LEU A 316 -6.93 -0.65 13.70
C LEU A 316 -7.27 -2.13 13.75
N ALA A 317 -7.94 -2.59 14.79
CA ALA A 317 -8.39 -3.98 14.86
C ALA A 317 -9.71 -4.10 15.65
N PRO A 318 -10.55 -5.11 15.35
CA PRO A 318 -11.71 -5.42 16.17
C PRO A 318 -11.30 -5.95 17.55
N GLU A 319 -12.05 -5.63 18.59
CA GLU A 319 -11.87 -6.13 19.95
C GLU A 319 -13.21 -6.54 20.56
N VAL A 320 -13.20 -7.58 21.39
CA VAL A 320 -14.40 -8.05 22.06
C VAL A 320 -14.70 -7.14 23.24
N TYR A 321 -15.95 -6.72 23.35
CA TYR A 321 -16.45 -6.00 24.50
C TYR A 321 -17.63 -6.75 25.11
N TYR A 322 -17.53 -7.03 26.41
CA TYR A 322 -18.59 -7.69 27.16
C TYR A 322 -19.44 -6.66 27.89
N TYR A 323 -20.76 -6.72 27.68
CA TYR A 323 -21.72 -5.91 28.41
C TYR A 323 -22.75 -6.79 29.12
N GLN A 324 -23.35 -6.23 30.18
CA GLN A 324 -24.43 -6.88 30.92
C GLN A 324 -25.76 -6.60 30.22
N ALA A 325 -26.33 -7.64 29.60
CA ALA A 325 -27.66 -7.60 29.02
C ALA A 325 -28.75 -7.86 30.10
N PRO A 326 -30.04 -7.65 29.80
CA PRO A 326 -31.12 -8.04 30.69
C PRO A 326 -31.03 -9.51 31.14
N GLU A 327 -31.64 -9.83 32.28
CA GLU A 327 -31.66 -11.18 32.87
C GLU A 327 -30.27 -11.68 33.34
N ASN A 328 -29.36 -10.77 33.70
CA ASN A 328 -27.99 -11.08 34.15
C ASN A 328 -27.21 -11.94 33.16
N THR A 329 -27.44 -11.74 31.86
CA THR A 329 -26.70 -12.44 30.81
C THR A 329 -25.59 -11.53 30.30
N GLU A 330 -24.35 -11.99 30.38
CA GLU A 330 -23.22 -11.32 29.73
C GLU A 330 -23.24 -11.62 28.23
N ARG A 331 -23.08 -10.59 27.40
CA ARG A 331 -23.03 -10.71 25.94
C ARG A 331 -21.78 -10.05 25.40
N GLY A 332 -21.09 -10.75 24.50
CA GLY A 332 -19.96 -10.23 23.75
C GLY A 332 -20.43 -9.44 22.52
N THR A 333 -19.68 -8.40 22.20
CA THR A 333 -19.83 -7.53 21.03
C THR A 333 -18.45 -7.34 20.41
N SER A 334 -18.38 -6.93 19.14
CA SER A 334 -17.10 -6.64 18.49
C SER A 334 -17.07 -5.16 18.13
N GLN A 335 -16.05 -4.45 18.59
CA GLN A 335 -15.87 -3.02 18.37
C GLN A 335 -14.51 -2.76 17.73
N LEU A 336 -14.46 -1.86 16.76
CA LEU A 336 -13.21 -1.39 16.21
C LEU A 336 -12.47 -0.53 17.23
N ARG A 337 -11.19 -0.86 17.43
CA ARG A 337 -10.27 -0.10 18.28
C ARG A 337 -9.08 0.41 17.50
N SER A 338 -8.72 1.65 17.78
CA SER A 338 -7.44 2.21 17.36
C SER A 338 -6.39 1.95 18.44
N TYR A 339 -5.21 1.49 18.04
CA TYR A 339 -4.06 1.19 18.89
C TYR A 339 -2.92 2.14 18.52
N GLN A 340 -2.53 3.00 19.46
CA GLN A 340 -1.43 3.96 19.32
C GLN A 340 -0.12 3.26 19.71
N VAL A 341 0.62 2.73 18.73
CA VAL A 341 1.74 1.81 18.97
C VAL A 341 2.87 2.43 19.81
N LEU A 342 3.23 3.69 19.54
CA LEU A 342 4.27 4.40 20.30
C LEU A 342 3.79 4.86 21.69
N GLY A 343 2.48 5.10 21.85
CA GLY A 343 1.87 5.54 23.11
C GLY A 343 1.47 4.38 24.02
N GLY A 344 1.32 3.18 23.46
CA GLY A 344 0.83 2.00 24.17
C GLY A 344 -0.62 2.11 24.63
N THR A 345 -1.42 2.96 23.98
CA THR A 345 -2.83 3.20 24.33
C THR A 345 -3.77 2.67 23.26
N SER A 346 -5.03 2.42 23.61
CA SER A 346 -6.07 2.10 22.64
C SER A 346 -7.39 2.81 22.94
N GLU A 347 -8.16 3.11 21.90
CA GLU A 347 -9.47 3.77 21.97
C GLU A 347 -10.52 3.03 21.13
N ASP A 348 -11.72 2.86 21.66
CA ASP A 348 -12.91 2.41 20.91
C ASP A 348 -13.39 3.53 19.97
N ILE A 349 -13.44 3.22 18.68
CA ILE A 349 -13.90 4.13 17.62
C ILE A 349 -15.26 3.71 17.02
N SER A 350 -15.81 2.55 17.39
CA SER A 350 -17.15 2.13 16.96
C SER A 350 -18.23 3.06 17.51
N LYS A 351 -18.00 3.64 18.69
CA LYS A 351 -18.92 4.54 19.44
C LYS A 351 -20.35 3.96 19.59
N SER A 352 -20.48 2.64 19.51
CA SER A 352 -21.72 1.88 19.65
C SER A 352 -21.44 0.60 20.43
N VAL A 353 -22.33 0.24 21.35
CA VAL A 353 -22.06 -0.81 22.35
C VAL A 353 -22.71 -2.16 21.99
N ILE A 354 -23.67 -2.19 21.07
CA ILE A 354 -24.46 -3.40 20.74
C ILE A 354 -24.29 -3.72 19.25
N VAL A 355 -23.04 -3.89 18.82
CA VAL A 355 -22.66 -4.13 17.42
C VAL A 355 -21.61 -5.23 17.29
N GLU A 356 -21.50 -5.79 16.09
CA GLU A 356 -20.34 -6.53 15.62
C GLU A 356 -19.73 -5.76 14.45
N ASP A 357 -18.67 -5.00 14.74
CA ASP A 357 -17.86 -4.35 13.74
C ASP A 357 -16.61 -5.20 13.42
N THR A 358 -16.32 -5.37 12.14
CA THR A 358 -15.17 -6.12 11.61
C THR A 358 -14.57 -5.42 10.38
N ASP A 359 -13.42 -5.91 9.90
CA ASP A 359 -12.82 -5.54 8.60
C ASP A 359 -12.62 -4.03 8.41
N GLY A 360 -12.16 -3.35 9.46
CA GLY A 360 -11.90 -1.92 9.42
C GLY A 360 -10.68 -1.61 8.55
N VAL A 361 -10.88 -0.85 7.46
CA VAL A 361 -9.83 -0.48 6.51
C VAL A 361 -9.82 1.03 6.24
N TYR A 362 -8.64 1.63 6.30
CA TYR A 362 -8.47 3.07 6.03
C TYR A 362 -8.56 3.38 4.53
N SER A 363 -9.13 4.54 4.21
CA SER A 363 -8.93 5.14 2.89
C SER A 363 -7.45 5.46 2.66
N PRO A 364 -6.96 5.54 1.41
CA PRO A 364 -5.54 5.76 1.14
C PRO A 364 -4.97 7.07 1.71
N ASP A 365 -5.81 8.09 1.84
CA ASP A 365 -5.47 9.38 2.46
C ASP A 365 -5.67 9.39 3.99
N GLY A 366 -6.23 8.31 4.56
CA GLY A 366 -6.52 8.14 5.97
C GLY A 366 -7.67 8.99 6.50
N SER A 367 -8.45 9.64 5.63
CA SER A 367 -9.55 10.53 6.04
C SER A 367 -10.84 9.78 6.41
N MET A 368 -10.96 8.50 6.02
CA MET A 368 -12.12 7.66 6.26
C MET A 368 -11.70 6.24 6.63
N ILE A 369 -12.61 5.51 7.28
CA ILE A 369 -12.53 4.07 7.53
C ILE A 369 -13.79 3.44 6.95
N ALA A 370 -13.64 2.41 6.11
CA ALA A 370 -14.72 1.50 5.75
C ALA A 370 -14.68 0.27 6.63
N PHE A 371 -15.83 -0.28 6.98
CA PHE A 371 -15.93 -1.43 7.87
C PHE A 371 -17.27 -2.16 7.68
N ALA A 372 -17.33 -3.40 8.15
CA ALA A 372 -18.54 -4.20 8.16
C ALA A 372 -19.19 -4.13 9.55
N ARG A 373 -20.48 -3.77 9.62
CA ARG A 373 -21.23 -3.67 10.89
C ARG A 373 -22.51 -4.49 10.86
N LYS A 374 -22.78 -5.17 11.97
CA LYS A 374 -24.07 -5.77 12.29
C LYS A 374 -24.56 -5.29 13.65
N PHE A 375 -25.81 -4.88 13.74
CA PHE A 375 -26.44 -4.57 15.03
C PHE A 375 -26.87 -5.86 15.73
N LEU A 376 -26.70 -5.90 17.05
CA LEU A 376 -27.09 -7.03 17.89
C LEU A 376 -28.37 -6.76 18.69
N ASP A 377 -28.93 -5.55 18.59
CA ASP A 377 -30.23 -5.23 19.16
C ASP A 377 -31.37 -5.70 18.23
N ALA A 378 -32.49 -6.11 18.83
CA ALA A 378 -33.59 -6.70 18.08
C ALA A 378 -34.28 -5.76 17.09
N ALA A 379 -34.11 -4.44 17.21
CA ALA A 379 -34.78 -3.46 16.36
C ALA A 379 -34.01 -3.22 15.04
N GLN A 380 -32.68 -3.36 15.07
CA GLN A 380 -31.80 -3.08 13.93
C GLN A 380 -31.07 -4.33 13.42
N TRP A 381 -31.26 -5.48 14.06
CA TRP A 381 -30.60 -6.73 13.67
C TRP A 381 -30.86 -7.11 12.21
N THR A 382 -29.78 -7.47 11.52
CA THR A 382 -29.78 -8.03 10.17
C THR A 382 -29.08 -9.39 10.18
N LEU A 383 -29.36 -10.21 9.16
CA LEU A 383 -28.71 -11.51 9.03
C LEU A 383 -27.22 -11.32 8.74
N GLY A 384 -26.87 -10.53 7.72
CA GLY A 384 -25.49 -10.21 7.35
C GLY A 384 -25.02 -8.82 7.79
N ARG A 385 -23.70 -8.62 7.84
CA ARG A 385 -23.07 -7.31 8.12
C ARG A 385 -23.22 -6.38 6.92
N GLN A 386 -23.55 -5.13 7.19
CA GLN A 386 -23.67 -4.07 6.19
C GLN A 386 -22.35 -3.32 6.06
N LEU A 387 -22.12 -2.69 4.91
CA LEU A 387 -20.98 -1.80 4.68
C LEU A 387 -21.24 -0.43 5.29
N TRP A 388 -20.29 0.05 6.07
CA TRP A 388 -20.33 1.33 6.75
C TRP A 388 -19.05 2.12 6.49
N ILE A 389 -19.17 3.43 6.62
CA ILE A 389 -18.04 4.35 6.61
C ILE A 389 -18.10 5.29 7.81
N MET A 390 -16.95 5.71 8.30
CA MET A 390 -16.80 6.69 9.38
C MET A 390 -15.51 7.48 9.25
N ASN A 391 -15.40 8.58 10.00
CA ASN A 391 -14.13 9.25 10.21
C ASN A 391 -13.21 8.43 11.14
N PRO A 392 -11.89 8.62 11.10
CA PRO A 392 -10.93 7.93 11.98
C PRO A 392 -11.14 8.09 13.48
N ASP A 393 -11.85 9.15 13.91
CA ASP A 393 -12.21 9.40 15.31
C ASP A 393 -13.53 8.71 15.74
N GLY A 394 -14.17 7.97 14.82
CA GLY A 394 -15.45 7.29 15.01
C GLY A 394 -16.67 8.17 14.73
N SER A 395 -16.50 9.44 14.37
CA SER A 395 -17.62 10.32 14.01
C SER A 395 -18.15 10.05 12.60
N ASN A 396 -19.35 10.56 12.30
CA ASN A 396 -20.01 10.41 11.00
C ASN A 396 -20.18 8.95 10.51
N ALA A 397 -20.31 7.99 11.43
CA ALA A 397 -20.60 6.61 11.07
C ALA A 397 -21.97 6.48 10.40
N HIS A 398 -22.03 5.97 9.16
CA HIS A 398 -23.27 5.69 8.44
C HIS A 398 -23.12 4.51 7.48
N ALA A 399 -24.24 3.81 7.24
CA ALA A 399 -24.30 2.72 6.27
C ALA A 399 -24.24 3.25 4.84
N ILE A 400 -23.58 2.50 3.96
CA ILE A 400 -23.59 2.72 2.50
C ILE A 400 -24.23 1.54 1.74
N SER A 401 -24.61 0.48 2.45
CA SER A 401 -25.43 -0.63 1.94
C SER A 401 -26.70 -0.83 2.78
N ASP A 402 -27.72 -1.42 2.18
CA ASP A 402 -28.98 -1.81 2.83
C ASP A 402 -29.45 -3.16 2.27
N GLU A 403 -28.69 -4.21 2.58
CA GLU A 403 -28.86 -5.56 2.06
C GLU A 403 -28.86 -6.57 3.21
N PRO A 404 -29.98 -6.70 3.95
CA PRO A 404 -30.02 -7.36 5.26
C PRO A 404 -29.66 -8.86 5.25
N ASP A 405 -29.84 -9.53 4.10
CA ASP A 405 -29.53 -10.96 3.91
C ASP A 405 -28.07 -11.22 3.50
N TYR A 406 -27.30 -10.17 3.22
CA TYR A 406 -25.94 -10.27 2.70
C TYR A 406 -24.90 -9.84 3.72
N ASN A 407 -23.86 -10.64 3.84
CA ASN A 407 -22.66 -10.31 4.61
C ASN A 407 -21.61 -9.69 3.67
N HIS A 408 -21.00 -8.59 4.11
CA HIS A 408 -19.96 -7.87 3.39
C HIS A 408 -18.64 -7.94 4.16
N TYR A 409 -17.54 -8.29 3.49
CA TYR A 409 -16.21 -8.48 4.08
C TYR A 409 -15.11 -8.31 3.02
N ASP A 410 -13.84 -8.49 3.40
CA ASP A 410 -12.65 -8.26 2.56
C ASP A 410 -12.73 -6.92 1.80
N ILE A 411 -12.87 -5.82 2.54
CA ILE A 411 -13.08 -4.49 1.97
C ILE A 411 -11.74 -3.92 1.49
N ALA A 412 -11.70 -3.35 0.29
CA ALA A 412 -10.52 -2.71 -0.29
C ALA A 412 -10.84 -1.38 -0.96
N TRP A 413 -10.11 -0.32 -0.58
CA TRP A 413 -10.27 1.02 -1.14
C TRP A 413 -9.56 1.18 -2.48
N SER A 414 -10.22 1.83 -3.44
CA SER A 414 -9.52 2.32 -4.63
C SER A 414 -8.49 3.37 -4.24
N GLN A 415 -7.39 3.45 -4.98
CA GLN A 415 -6.26 4.34 -4.66
C GLN A 415 -6.67 5.83 -4.66
N ASP A 416 -7.69 6.19 -5.43
CA ASP A 416 -8.27 7.53 -5.48
C ASP A 416 -9.26 7.82 -4.32
N GLY A 417 -9.55 6.84 -3.46
CA GLY A 417 -10.47 6.98 -2.33
C GLY A 417 -11.94 7.15 -2.72
N THR A 418 -12.33 6.92 -3.98
CA THR A 418 -13.69 7.17 -4.47
C THR A 418 -14.59 5.94 -4.46
N ARG A 419 -14.00 4.75 -4.42
CA ARG A 419 -14.69 3.46 -4.56
C ARG A 419 -14.18 2.44 -3.55
N LEU A 420 -15.05 1.49 -3.24
CA LEU A 420 -14.74 0.31 -2.45
C LEU A 420 -14.97 -0.93 -3.31
N ALA A 421 -14.05 -1.88 -3.25
CA ALA A 421 -14.28 -3.26 -3.62
C ALA A 421 -14.53 -4.08 -2.34
N TYR A 422 -15.36 -5.10 -2.43
CA TYR A 422 -15.69 -5.96 -1.28
C TYR A 422 -16.23 -7.30 -1.75
N VAL A 423 -16.16 -8.29 -0.87
CA VAL A 423 -16.83 -9.58 -1.06
C VAL A 423 -18.22 -9.52 -0.44
N ARG A 424 -19.22 -9.99 -1.18
CA ARG A 424 -20.62 -10.11 -0.79
C ARG A 424 -21.00 -11.59 -0.77
N PHE A 425 -21.59 -12.04 0.33
CA PHE A 425 -22.03 -13.42 0.51
C PHE A 425 -23.49 -13.47 0.99
N ASP A 426 -24.30 -14.28 0.32
CA ASP A 426 -25.72 -14.46 0.64
C ASP A 426 -25.88 -15.44 1.83
N GLU A 427 -26.08 -14.90 3.03
CA GLU A 427 -26.27 -15.69 4.25
C GLU A 427 -27.56 -16.53 4.20
N SER A 428 -28.52 -16.15 3.37
CA SER A 428 -29.76 -16.93 3.16
C SER A 428 -29.56 -18.11 2.20
N ARG A 429 -28.46 -18.13 1.44
CA ARG A 429 -28.13 -19.15 0.43
C ARG A 429 -26.66 -19.55 0.50
N VAL A 430 -26.28 -20.19 1.59
CA VAL A 430 -24.89 -20.57 1.92
C VAL A 430 -24.15 -21.47 0.90
N PHE A 431 -24.85 -22.02 -0.10
CA PHE A 431 -24.22 -22.80 -1.18
C PHE A 431 -23.84 -21.95 -2.40
N ASN A 432 -24.24 -20.68 -2.43
CA ASN A 432 -23.83 -19.77 -3.48
C ASN A 432 -22.36 -19.39 -3.28
N PRO A 433 -21.57 -19.28 -4.37
CA PRO A 433 -20.23 -18.75 -4.26
C PRO A 433 -20.25 -17.29 -3.79
N PRO A 434 -19.18 -16.80 -3.12
CA PRO A 434 -19.03 -15.39 -2.83
C PRO A 434 -18.98 -14.57 -4.12
N GLU A 435 -19.34 -13.30 -4.03
CA GLU A 435 -19.36 -12.39 -5.17
C GLU A 435 -18.44 -11.21 -4.88
N LEU A 436 -17.60 -10.85 -5.84
CA LEU A 436 -16.80 -9.64 -5.79
C LEU A 436 -17.60 -8.48 -6.36
N TRP A 437 -17.72 -7.40 -5.60
CA TRP A 437 -18.50 -6.21 -5.94
C TRP A 437 -17.65 -4.94 -5.83
N MET A 438 -18.14 -3.87 -6.45
CA MET A 438 -17.61 -2.51 -6.30
C MET A 438 -18.76 -1.52 -6.11
N VAL A 439 -18.54 -0.50 -5.27
CA VAL A 439 -19.50 0.57 -5.01
C VAL A 439 -18.76 1.91 -4.85
N ASN A 440 -19.43 3.03 -5.15
CA ASN A 440 -18.93 4.33 -4.77
C ASN A 440 -19.01 4.52 -3.25
N VAL A 441 -18.15 5.37 -2.69
CA VAL A 441 -18.08 5.61 -1.23
C VAL A 441 -19.37 6.26 -0.68
N ASP A 442 -20.18 6.88 -1.54
CA ASP A 442 -21.51 7.39 -1.17
C ASP A 442 -22.63 6.32 -1.25
N GLY A 443 -22.28 5.06 -1.52
CA GLY A 443 -23.21 3.93 -1.69
C GLY A 443 -23.84 3.84 -3.07
N SER A 444 -23.56 4.77 -3.98
CA SER A 444 -24.12 4.75 -5.33
C SER A 444 -23.40 3.77 -6.27
N ASN A 445 -24.09 3.39 -7.34
CA ASN A 445 -23.56 2.54 -8.42
C ASN A 445 -22.91 1.22 -7.96
N PRO A 446 -23.59 0.39 -7.13
CA PRO A 446 -23.09 -0.96 -6.84
C PRO A 446 -23.08 -1.80 -8.12
N ILE A 447 -21.95 -2.47 -8.40
CA ILE A 447 -21.73 -3.30 -9.58
C ILE A 447 -21.12 -4.63 -9.15
N GLN A 448 -21.74 -5.74 -9.55
CA GLN A 448 -21.16 -7.07 -9.43
C GLN A 448 -20.05 -7.24 -10.47
N LEU A 449 -18.86 -7.59 -10.03
CA LEU A 449 -17.69 -7.75 -10.89
C LEU A 449 -17.45 -9.21 -11.25
N VAL A 450 -17.35 -10.09 -10.25
CA VAL A 450 -16.93 -11.49 -10.45
C VAL A 450 -17.68 -12.41 -9.49
N ILE A 451 -18.32 -13.45 -10.01
CA ILE A 451 -18.89 -14.53 -9.20
C ILE A 451 -17.78 -15.54 -8.87
N GLY A 452 -17.65 -15.90 -7.59
CA GLY A 452 -16.60 -16.76 -7.05
C GLY A 452 -15.25 -16.07 -6.85
N GLY A 453 -15.19 -14.74 -6.96
CA GLY A 453 -13.98 -13.95 -6.69
C GLY A 453 -13.91 -13.51 -5.23
N TYR A 454 -12.71 -13.48 -4.65
CA TYR A 454 -12.49 -13.13 -3.24
C TYR A 454 -11.11 -12.51 -2.99
N SER A 455 -10.87 -12.01 -1.77
CA SER A 455 -9.64 -11.31 -1.36
C SER A 455 -9.20 -10.20 -2.33
N PRO A 456 -10.07 -9.21 -2.61
CA PRO A 456 -9.73 -8.09 -3.46
C PRO A 456 -8.61 -7.22 -2.88
N VAL A 457 -7.68 -6.80 -3.73
CA VAL A 457 -6.66 -5.79 -3.42
C VAL A 457 -6.52 -4.85 -4.61
N TRP A 458 -6.56 -3.55 -4.36
CA TRP A 458 -6.32 -2.56 -5.43
C TRP A 458 -4.84 -2.48 -5.75
N ILE A 459 -4.55 -2.53 -7.04
CA ILE A 459 -3.25 -2.24 -7.61
C ILE A 459 -3.19 -0.74 -7.93
N PRO A 460 -2.27 0.02 -7.30
CA PRO A 460 -2.09 1.46 -7.50
C PRO A 460 -1.40 1.84 -8.80
#